data_AF-A0A822XVK8-F1
#
_entry.id   AF-A0A822XVK8-F1
#
_cell.length_a   1.000
_cell.length_b   1.000
_cell.length_c   1.000
_cell.angle_alpha   90.00
_cell.angle_beta   90.00
_cell.angle_gamma   90.00
#
_symmetry.space_group_name_H-M   'P 1'
#
loop_
_entity.id
_entity.type
_entity.pdbx_description
1 polymer ?
#
loop_
_entity_poly.entity_id
_entity_poly.type
_entity_poly.pdbx_seq_one_letter_code
_entity_poly.pdbx_strand_id
1 'polypeptide(L)' 'MKTPATPLNVTSLSEFRTYGHPSIYGRKPGKGPASSIQDCSHLCLSDIPDT' A
#
# COMPACT_ATOMS: atom_id res chain seq x y z
N MET A 1 -3.77 -14.94 24.62
CA MET A 1 -3.77 -13.46 24.55
C MET A 1 -4.03 -12.94 25.96
N LYS A 2 -3.09 -12.20 26.56
CA LYS A 2 -3.16 -11.76 27.98
C LYS A 2 -3.84 -10.39 28.15
N THR A 3 -4.04 -9.68 27.04
CA THR A 3 -4.75 -8.40 26.93
C THR A 3 -5.82 -8.57 25.84
N PRO A 4 -7.09 -8.20 26.09
CA PRO A 4 -8.11 -8.23 25.06
C PRO A 4 -7.77 -7.20 23.98
N ALA A 5 -7.76 -7.64 22.73
CA ALA A 5 -7.60 -6.79 21.55
C ALA A 5 -8.84 -6.94 20.68
N THR A 6 -9.42 -5.82 20.27
CA THR A 6 -10.55 -5.81 19.34
C THR A 6 -10.00 -6.00 17.92
N PRO A 7 -10.41 -7.05 17.18
CA PRO A 7 -9.99 -7.21 15.80
C PRO A 7 -10.61 -6.10 14.95
N LEU A 8 -9.76 -5.41 14.19
CA LEU A 8 -10.20 -4.45 13.19
C LEU A 8 -10.37 -5.18 11.85
N ASN A 9 -11.61 -5.49 11.47
CA ASN A 9 -11.91 -6.11 10.18
C ASN A 9 -12.02 -5.03 9.09
N VAL A 10 -10.97 -4.88 8.28
CA VAL A 10 -10.90 -3.94 7.16
C VAL A 10 -10.82 -4.64 5.81
N THR A 11 -11.01 -5.96 5.74
CA THR A 11 -10.83 -6.75 4.51
C THR A 11 -11.72 -6.24 3.38
N SER A 12 -13.04 -6.15 3.61
CA SER A 12 -13.97 -5.67 2.58
C SER A 12 -13.71 -4.20 2.19
N LEU A 13 -13.34 -3.35 3.16
CA LEU A 13 -13.00 -1.95 2.89
C LEU A 13 -11.72 -1.81 2.05
N SER A 14 -10.75 -2.70 2.25
CA SER A 14 -9.50 -2.74 1.49
C SER A 14 -9.73 -3.23 0.05
N GLU A 15 -10.62 -4.20 -0.15
CA GLU A 15 -10.94 -4.73 -1.48
C GLU A 15 -11.58 -3.68 -2.40
N PHE A 16 -12.38 -2.76 -1.85
CA PHE A 16 -12.94 -1.63 -2.62
C PHE A 16 -11.89 -0.62 -3.11
N ARG A 17 -10.66 -0.62 -2.57
CA ARG A 17 -9.58 0.32 -2.93
C ARG A 17 -8.58 -0.27 -3.93
N THR A 18 -9.07 -0.95 -4.97
CA THR A 18 -8.24 -1.61 -5.99
C THR A 18 -7.35 -0.64 -6.80
N TYR A 19 -7.73 0.63 -6.91
CA TYR A 19 -7.02 1.64 -7.73
C TYR A 19 -5.98 2.46 -6.95
N GLY A 20 -5.85 2.26 -5.65
CA GLY A 20 -4.87 2.97 -4.84
C GLY A 20 -3.48 2.34 -4.87
N HIS A 21 -3.28 1.26 -5.61
CA HIS A 21 -2.01 0.56 -5.65
C HIS A 21 -0.95 1.33 -6.46
N PRO A 22 0.29 1.44 -5.96
CA PRO A 22 1.35 2.14 -6.66
C PRO A 22 1.81 1.41 -7.93
N SER A 23 1.42 0.13 -8.14
CA SER A 23 1.73 -0.63 -9.34
C SER A 23 3.20 -0.50 -9.73
N ILE A 24 3.50 0.10 -10.88
CA ILE A 24 4.87 0.36 -11.37
C ILE A 24 5.49 1.64 -10.78
N TYR A 25 4.69 2.53 -10.22
CA TYR A 25 5.08 3.85 -9.70
C TYR A 25 5.55 3.82 -8.24
N GLY A 26 5.49 2.67 -7.56
CA GLY A 26 5.90 2.52 -6.16
C GLY A 26 7.42 2.47 -5.92
N ARG A 27 8.22 2.48 -6.98
CA ARG A 27 9.68 2.34 -6.88
C ARG A 27 10.36 3.70 -6.97
N LYS A 28 11.26 3.98 -6.03
CA LYS A 28 12.15 5.15 -6.10
C LYS A 28 13.03 5.05 -7.36
N PRO A 29 13.12 6.08 -8.20
CA PRO A 29 13.99 6.07 -9.36
C PRO A 29 15.45 5.86 -8.91
N GLY A 30 16.12 4.83 -9.45
CA GLY A 30 17.54 4.53 -9.19
C GLY A 30 17.86 3.23 -8.45
N LYS A 31 16.87 2.45 -7.99
CA LYS A 31 17.11 1.16 -7.30
C LYS A 31 16.86 -0.06 -8.21
N GLY A 32 17.91 -0.45 -8.96
CA GLY A 32 18.03 -1.77 -9.60
C GLY A 32 17.19 -2.02 -10.86
N PRO A 33 17.38 -3.17 -11.54
CA PRO A 33 16.72 -3.46 -12.81
C PRO A 33 15.20 -3.44 -12.63
N ALA A 34 14.50 -2.86 -13.62
CA ALA A 34 13.05 -2.81 -13.67
C ALA A 34 12.48 -4.23 -13.67
N SER A 35 12.25 -4.81 -12.49
CA SER A 35 11.43 -6.01 -12.42
C SER A 35 10.03 -5.57 -12.84
N SER A 36 9.46 -6.25 -13.84
CA SER A 36 8.11 -6.03 -14.37
C SER A 36 6.99 -6.31 -13.34
N ILE A 37 7.33 -6.31 -12.05
CA ILE A 37 6.46 -6.65 -10.94
C ILE A 37 5.69 -5.39 -10.55
N GLN A 38 4.37 -5.48 -10.69
CA GLN A 38 3.42 -4.46 -10.24
C GLN A 38 3.16 -4.67 -8.74
N ASP A 39 3.23 -3.59 -7.97
CA ASP A 39 2.87 -3.61 -6.56
C ASP A 39 1.34 -3.50 -6.40
N CYS A 40 0.71 -4.63 -6.06
CA CYS A 40 -0.73 -4.73 -5.81
C CYS A 40 -1.05 -4.97 -4.33
N SER A 41 -0.11 -4.69 -3.41
CA SER A 41 -0.33 -4.87 -1.97
C SER A 41 -0.19 -3.57 -1.17
N HIS A 42 0.50 -2.57 -1.69
CA HIS A 42 0.69 -1.28 -1.01
C HIS A 42 -0.31 -0.24 -1.49
N LEU A 43 -0.63 0.76 -0.67
CA LEU A 43 -1.51 1.87 -1.04
C LEU A 43 -0.66 3.13 -1.21
N CYS A 44 -0.84 3.85 -2.32
CA CYS A 44 -0.31 5.19 -2.52
C CYS A 44 -0.82 6.10 -1.41
N LEU A 45 0.09 6.72 -0.66
CA LEU A 45 -0.23 7.94 0.07
C LEU A 45 -0.22 9.10 -0.93
N SER A 46 -1.32 9.83 -1.03
CA SER A 46 -1.29 11.16 -1.64
C SER A 46 -0.42 12.05 -0.77
N ASP A 47 0.57 12.71 -1.37
CA ASP A 47 1.58 13.52 -0.72
C ASP A 47 1.02 14.39 0.42
N ILE A 48 1.63 14.26 1.61
CA ILE A 48 1.54 15.28 2.65
C ILE A 48 2.79 16.15 2.48
N PRO A 49 2.69 17.37 1.93
CA PRO A 49 3.75 18.36 2.12
C PRO A 49 3.59 18.92 3.53
N ASP A 50 4.15 18.22 4.52
CA ASP A 50 4.47 18.81 5.82
C ASP A 50 5.76 19.64 5.67
N THR A 51 5.74 20.67 4.81
CA THR A 51 6.71 21.79 4.77
C THR A 51 6.10 22.99 4.07
#